data_AF-A0A0C7P3K2-F1
#
_entry.id   AF-A0A0C7P3K2-F1
#
_cell.length_a   1.000
_cell.length_b   1.000
_cell.length_c   1.000
_cell.angle_alpha   90.00
_cell.angle_beta   90.00
_cell.angle_gamma   90.00
#
_symmetry.space_group_name_H-M   'P 1'
#
loop_
_entity.id
_entity.type
_entity.pdbx_description
1 polymer ?
#
loop_
_entity_poly.entity_id
_entity_poly.type
_entity_poly.pdbx_seq_one_letter_code
_entity_poly.pdbx_strand_id
1 'polypeptide(L)' 'MIEAANHLPYNPQETNYTKISQEEIQREVDYWRAYKILQRMLKAGLISEEEFNKIDKLNRKTFSPMYAQLMA' A
#
# COMPACT_ATOMS: atom_id res chain seq x y z
N MET A 1 -31.75 3.25 -34.16
CA MET A 1 -30.40 2.69 -34.42
C MET A 1 -29.43 3.62 -33.73
N ILE A 2 -28.47 3.10 -32.94
CA ILE A 2 -27.70 3.76 -31.84
C ILE A 2 -28.51 3.63 -30.52
N GLU A 3 -28.10 2.95 -29.45
CA GLU A 3 -26.80 2.47 -28.97
C GLU A 3 -27.06 1.22 -28.09
N ALA A 4 -26.67 0.04 -28.56
CA ALA A 4 -26.78 -1.22 -27.83
C ALA A 4 -25.36 -1.76 -27.57
N ALA A 5 -24.59 -1.03 -26.76
CA ALA A 5 -23.29 -1.49 -26.31
C ALA A 5 -23.01 -0.91 -24.92
N ASN A 6 -22.73 -1.81 -23.97
CA ASN A 6 -22.05 -1.55 -22.69
C ASN A 6 -22.90 -1.25 -21.44
N HIS A 7 -24.01 -1.97 -21.27
CA HIS A 7 -24.43 -2.35 -19.92
C HIS A 7 -24.19 -3.85 -19.76
N LEU A 8 -22.94 -4.23 -19.51
CA LEU A 8 -22.68 -5.54 -18.91
C LEU A 8 -23.45 -5.58 -17.58
N PRO A 9 -24.37 -6.52 -17.37
CA PRO A 9 -25.08 -6.62 -16.11
C PRO A 9 -24.04 -6.89 -15.01
N TYR A 10 -23.94 -5.98 -14.05
CA TYR A 10 -23.15 -6.21 -12.85
C TYR A 10 -23.67 -7.50 -12.19
N ASN A 11 -22.85 -8.55 -12.22
CA ASN A 11 -23.11 -9.81 -11.53
C ASN A 11 -22.36 -9.78 -10.18
N PRO A 12 -23.05 -9.57 -9.04
CA PRO A 12 -22.39 -9.53 -7.73
C PRO A 12 -21.74 -10.87 -7.34
N GLN A 13 -22.04 -11.96 -8.07
CA GLN A 13 -21.50 -13.30 -7.79
C GLN A 13 -20.15 -13.58 -8.48
N GLU A 14 -19.66 -12.69 -9.36
CA GLU A 14 -18.38 -12.84 -10.07
C GLU A 14 -17.22 -12.07 -9.42
N THR A 15 -17.49 -11.24 -8.42
CA THR A 15 -16.44 -10.57 -7.65
C THR A 15 -15.82 -11.54 -6.65
N ASN A 16 -14.68 -12.13 -7.04
CA ASN A 16 -13.81 -12.89 -6.15
C ASN A 16 -13.12 -11.91 -5.18
N TYR A 17 -13.83 -11.51 -4.12
CA TYR A 17 -13.24 -10.72 -3.04
C TYR A 17 -12.25 -11.62 -2.28
N THR A 18 -10.96 -11.41 -2.51
CA THR A 18 -9.93 -11.99 -1.65
C THR A 18 -10.17 -11.50 -0.22
N LYS A 19 -10.47 -12.41 0.71
CA LYS A 19 -10.57 -12.06 2.13
C LYS A 19 -9.19 -11.60 2.59
N ILE A 20 -9.07 -10.33 2.96
CA ILE A 20 -7.87 -9.80 3.60
C ILE A 20 -7.87 -10.29 5.05
N SER A 21 -6.79 -10.96 5.45
CA SER A 21 -6.59 -11.39 6.83
C SER A 21 -6.25 -10.23 7.75
N GLN A 22 -6.49 -10.40 9.05
CA GLN A 22 -6.09 -9.41 10.05
C GLN A 22 -4.58 -9.15 10.05
N GLU A 23 -3.77 -10.19 9.77
CA GLU A 23 -2.32 -10.07 9.67
C GLU A 23 -1.91 -9.17 8.49
N GLU A 24 -2.55 -9.33 7.33
CA GLU A 24 -2.31 -8.46 6.17
C GLU A 24 -2.66 -7.01 6.48
N ILE A 25 -3.80 -6.76 7.14
CA ILE A 25 -4.18 -5.41 7.60
C ILE A 25 -3.14 -4.86 8.58
N GLN A 26 -2.65 -5.69 9.50
CA GLN A 26 -1.65 -5.29 10.50
C GLN A 26 -0.34 -4.87 9.84
N ARG A 27 0.12 -5.63 8.83
CA ARG A 27 1.32 -5.30 8.04
C ARG A 27 1.21 -3.96 7.32
N GLU A 28 0.04 -3.63 6.77
CA GLU A 28 -0.23 -2.32 6.17
C GLU A 28 -0.13 -1.18 7.20
N VAL A 29 -0.77 -1.35 8.36
CA VAL A 29 -0.78 -0.36 9.43
C VAL A 29 0.63 -0.12 9.98
N ASP A 30 1.40 -1.18 10.19
CA ASP A 30 2.75 -1.09 10.74
C ASP A 30 3.73 -0.45 9.76
N TYR A 31 3.65 -0.80 8.47
CA TYR A 31 4.41 -0.10 7.44
C TYR A 31 4.07 1.39 7.40
N TRP A 32 2.78 1.74 7.40
CA TRP A 32 2.35 3.14 7.38
C TRP A 32 2.90 3.91 8.58
N ARG A 33 2.82 3.35 9.79
CA ARG A 33 3.38 3.98 11.00
C ARG A 33 4.88 4.20 10.88
N ALA A 34 5.63 3.19 10.45
CA ALA A 34 7.08 3.28 10.26
C ALA A 34 7.45 4.37 9.23
N TYR A 35 6.72 4.44 8.11
CA TYR A 35 6.91 5.47 7.10
C TYR A 35 6.65 6.87 7.65
N LYS A 36 5.57 7.06 8.44
CA LYS A 36 5.29 8.37 9.08
C LYS A 36 6.37 8.78 10.08
N ILE A 37 7.00 7.84 10.78
CA ILE A 37 8.13 8.14 11.67
C ILE A 37 9.34 8.55 10.83
N LEU A 38 9.64 7.80 9.78
CA LEU A 38 10.75 8.08 8.87
C LEU A 38 10.65 9.47 8.22
N GLN A 39 9.44 9.86 7.79
CA GLN A 39 9.16 11.20 7.28
C GLN A 39 9.47 12.31 8.31
N ARG A 40 9.18 12.05 9.60
CA ARG A 40 9.48 13.02 10.67
C ARG A 40 10.98 13.10 10.93
N MET A 41 11.69 11.97 10.92
CA MET A 41 13.14 11.93 11.07
C MET A 41 13.84 12.73 9.97
N LEU A 42 13.42 12.56 8.71
CA LEU A 42 13.95 13.33 7.58
C LEU A 42 13.69 14.83 7.74
N LYS A 43 12.44 15.21 8.05
CA LYS A 43 12.07 16.62 8.27
C LYS A 43 12.83 17.27 9.42
N ALA A 44 13.17 16.50 10.45
CA ALA A 44 13.97 16.96 11.58
C ALA A 44 15.48 16.99 11.30
N GLY A 45 15.93 16.55 10.11
CA GLY A 45 17.34 16.48 9.76
C GLY A 45 18.11 15.39 10.50
N LEU A 46 17.42 14.40 11.07
CA LEU A 46 18.06 13.29 11.80
C LEU A 46 18.63 12.22 10.88
N ILE A 47 18.17 12.19 9.63
CA ILE A 47 18.63 11.29 8.58
C ILE A 47 18.69 12.06 7.26
N SER A 48 19.58 11.62 6.38
CA SER A 48 19.65 12.06 5.00
C SER A 48 18.54 11.44 4.15
N GLU A 49 18.32 12.01 2.95
CA GLU A 49 17.43 11.43 1.94
C GLU A 49 17.91 10.05 1.46
N GLU A 50 19.23 9.83 1.40
CA GLU A 50 19.80 8.52 1.08
C GLU A 50 19.47 7.48 2.15
N GLU A 51 19.63 7.83 3.43
CA GLU A 51 19.26 6.95 4.55
C GLU A 51 17.75 6.71 4.60
N PHE A 52 16.93 7.73 4.34
CA PHE A 52 15.48 7.57 4.20
C PHE A 52 15.15 6.49 3.16
N ASN A 53 15.73 6.58 1.96
CA ASN A 53 15.46 5.61 0.89
C ASN A 53 15.92 4.19 1.24
N LYS A 54 17.07 4.05 1.90
CA LYS A 54 17.55 2.75 2.39
C LYS A 54 16.61 2.16 3.45
N ILE A 55 16.17 2.96 4.41
CA ILE A 55 15.29 2.51 5.50
C ILE A 55 13.89 2.19 4.95
N ASP A 56 13.32 2.99 4.05
CA ASP A 56 12.01 2.69 3.44
C ASP A 56 12.05 1.36 2.67
N LYS A 57 13.12 1.12 1.90
CA LYS A 57 13.33 -0.15 1.20
C LYS A 57 13.39 -1.34 2.17
N LEU A 58 14.02 -1.16 3.34
CA LEU A 58 14.04 -2.19 4.39
C LEU A 58 12.66 -2.38 5.01
N ASN A 59 11.95 -1.29 5.35
CA ASN A 59 10.59 -1.35 5.92
C ASN A 59 9.64 -2.11 4.99
N ARG A 60 9.67 -1.86 3.67
CA ARG A 60 8.84 -2.60 2.71
C ARG A 60 9.14 -4.09 2.69
N LYS A 61 10.41 -4.49 2.85
CA LYS A 61 10.79 -5.91 2.97
C LYS A 61 10.34 -6.50 4.30
N THR A 62 10.54 -5.79 5.40
CA THR A 62 10.24 -6.27 6.76
C THR A 62 8.73 -6.40 6.99
N PHE A 63 7.97 -5.36 6.67
CA PHE A 63 6.52 -5.38 6.87
C PHE A 63 5.79 -6.10 5.75
N SER A 64 6.38 -6.25 4.56
CA SER A 64 5.76 -6.88 3.39
C SER A 64 4.29 -6.46 3.17
N PRO A 65 3.98 -5.15 3.17
CA PRO A 65 2.62 -4.68 2.92
C PRO A 65 2.24 -4.97 1.46
N MET A 66 1.01 -5.46 1.24
CA MET A 66 0.44 -5.73 -0.09
C MET A 66 0.56 -4.53 -1.01
N TYR A 67 0.31 -3.31 -0.51
CA TYR A 67 0.23 -2.11 -1.34
C TYR A 67 1.53 -1.30 -1.40
N ALA A 68 2.67 -1.83 -0.90
CA ALA A 68 3.96 -1.15 -1.05
C ALA A 68 4.20 -0.72 -2.50
N GLN A 69 3.86 -1.56 -3.47
CA GLN A 69 4.12 -1.29 -4.89
C GLN A 69 3.43 -0.01 -5.44
N LEU A 70 2.37 0.47 -4.78
CA LEU A 70 1.65 1.68 -5.18
C LEU A 70 2.27 2.98 -4.63
N MET A 71 3.13 2.87 -3.62
CA MET A 71 3.77 4.02 -2.95
C MET A 71 5.17 4.31 -3.52
N ALA A 72 5.44 3.91 -4.77
CA ALA A 72 6.74 4.07 -5.44
C ALA A 72 6.91 5.46 -6.06
#